data_AF-A0A372F069-F1
#
_entry.id   AF-A0A372F069-F1
#
_cell.length_a   1.000
_cell.length_b   1.000
_cell.length_c   1.000
_cell.angle_alpha   90.00
_cell.angle_beta   90.00
_cell.angle_gamma   90.00
#
_symmetry.space_group_name_H-M   'P 1'
#
loop_
_entity.id
_entity.type
_entity.pdbx_description
1 polymer ?
#
loop_
_entity_poly.entity_id
_entity_poly.type
_entity_poly.pdbx_seq_one_letter_code
_entity_poly.pdbx_strand_id
1 'polypeptide(L)'
;MKILYASVIALSAAAAPLTAETMENDGDLIRSRDITGGTIYAATDAERANWLGWGSYDSIGENWRDIGQIEDVVLGEDGQMVGVVAEVGGFLDIADKHVMISLDDVSLVPADDEEYAVVTNKTEEELDSMQGVDEGYWD
;
A
#
# COMPACT_ATOMS: atom_id res chain seq x y z
N MET A 1 -32.48 -17.35 35.00
CA MET A 1 -31.02 -17.18 34.78
C MET A 1 -30.53 -18.39 34.00
N LYS A 2 -30.13 -18.20 32.73
CA LYS A 2 -29.55 -19.23 31.86
C LYS A 2 -28.58 -18.48 30.95
N ILE A 3 -27.30 -18.57 31.29
CA ILE A 3 -26.23 -17.86 30.59
C ILE A 3 -25.74 -18.83 29.52
N LEU A 4 -25.92 -18.48 28.26
CA LEU A 4 -25.42 -19.26 27.11
C LEU A 4 -24.00 -18.79 26.81
N TYR A 5 -23.04 -19.72 26.87
CA TYR A 5 -21.68 -19.50 26.40
C TYR A 5 -21.67 -19.66 24.88
N ALA A 6 -21.28 -18.61 24.16
CA ALA A 6 -20.97 -18.71 22.73
C ALA A 6 -19.53 -19.22 22.58
N SER A 7 -19.36 -20.43 22.05
CA SER A 7 -18.05 -20.90 21.58
C SER A 7 -17.70 -20.19 20.28
N VAL A 8 -16.65 -19.38 20.32
CA VAL A 8 -15.99 -18.89 19.11
C VAL A 8 -15.07 -20.02 18.63
N ILE A 9 -15.38 -20.58 17.45
CA ILE A 9 -14.43 -21.43 16.73
C ILE A 9 -13.52 -20.48 15.98
N ALA A 10 -12.29 -20.30 16.46
CA ALA A 10 -11.24 -19.66 15.67
C ALA A 10 -10.82 -20.64 14.58
N LEU A 11 -11.24 -20.39 13.33
CA LEU A 11 -10.70 -21.10 12.17
C LEU A 11 -9.32 -20.48 11.88
N SER A 12 -8.27 -21.09 12.39
CA SER A 12 -6.91 -20.80 11.92
C SER A 12 -6.82 -21.31 10.48
N ALA A 13 -6.85 -20.39 9.51
CA ALA A 13 -6.42 -20.70 8.16
C ALA A 13 -4.89 -20.87 8.20
N ALA A 14 -4.41 -22.10 8.26
CA ALA A 14 -3.01 -22.38 7.96
C ALA A 14 -2.81 -22.05 6.47
N ALA A 15 -2.00 -21.03 6.17
CA ALA A 15 -1.60 -20.73 4.81
C ALA A 15 -0.89 -21.97 4.24
N ALA A 16 -1.50 -22.62 3.24
CA ALA A 16 -0.84 -23.71 2.53
C ALA A 16 0.38 -23.15 1.79
N PRO A 17 1.48 -23.93 1.66
CA PRO A 17 2.62 -23.48 0.89
C PRO A 17 2.19 -23.20 -0.56
N LEU A 18 2.53 -22.01 -1.07
CA LEU A 18 2.38 -21.67 -2.48
C LEU A 18 3.12 -22.71 -3.32
N THR A 19 2.39 -23.38 -4.21
CA THR A 19 2.97 -24.41 -5.09
C THR A 19 3.30 -23.80 -6.45
N ALA A 20 4.26 -24.38 -7.18
CA ALA A 20 4.60 -23.95 -8.53
C ALA A 20 3.38 -23.96 -9.48
N GLU A 21 2.45 -24.89 -9.28
CA GLU A 21 1.20 -24.97 -10.06
C GLU A 21 0.23 -23.82 -9.73
N THR A 22 0.27 -23.29 -8.49
CA THR A 22 -0.47 -22.08 -8.08
C THR A 22 0.15 -20.82 -8.69
N MET A 23 1.49 -20.75 -8.74
CA MET A 23 2.23 -19.64 -9.33
C MET A 23 2.07 -19.53 -10.86
N GLU A 24 1.74 -20.63 -11.54
CA GLU A 24 1.47 -20.66 -12.99
C GLU A 24 0.04 -20.25 -13.38
N ASN A 25 -0.92 -20.18 -12.44
CA ASN A 25 -2.34 -19.94 -12.74
C ASN A 25 -2.97 -18.69 -12.12
N ASP A 26 -2.30 -18.02 -11.18
CA ASP A 26 -2.91 -16.84 -10.52
C ASP A 26 -2.63 -15.56 -11.30
N GLY A 27 -3.69 -15.04 -11.92
CA GLY A 27 -3.77 -13.63 -12.32
C GLY A 27 -3.80 -12.64 -11.14
N ASP A 28 -3.64 -13.14 -9.91
CA ASP A 28 -3.66 -12.39 -8.64
C ASP A 28 -2.26 -12.09 -8.08
N LEU A 29 -1.18 -12.54 -8.73
CA LEU A 29 0.18 -12.23 -8.29
C LEU A 29 0.66 -10.88 -8.85
N ILE A 30 1.02 -9.95 -7.96
CA ILE A 30 1.60 -8.66 -8.32
C ILE A 30 3.12 -8.73 -8.12
N ARG A 31 3.90 -8.38 -9.15
CA ARG A 31 5.37 -8.29 -9.02
C ARG A 31 5.72 -6.95 -8.39
N SER A 32 6.74 -6.90 -7.53
CA SER A 32 7.19 -5.62 -6.95
C SER A 32 7.53 -4.57 -8.01
N ARG A 33 8.12 -4.99 -9.12
CA ARG A 33 8.44 -4.12 -10.27
C ARG A 33 7.24 -3.44 -10.90
N ASP A 34 6.05 -4.02 -10.74
CA ASP A 34 4.79 -3.50 -11.28
C ASP A 34 4.20 -2.43 -10.34
N ILE A 35 4.76 -2.28 -9.14
CA ILE A 35 4.37 -1.29 -8.12
C ILE A 35 5.42 -0.18 -8.04
N THR A 36 6.71 -0.53 -7.98
CA THR A 36 7.81 0.45 -7.92
C THR A 36 7.85 1.30 -9.18
N GLY A 37 7.97 2.61 -9.02
CA GLY A 37 7.84 3.61 -10.09
C GLY A 37 6.41 4.09 -10.33
N GLY A 38 5.41 3.43 -9.75
CA GLY A 38 4.00 3.83 -9.89
C GLY A 38 3.67 5.14 -9.17
N THR A 39 2.62 5.82 -9.64
CA THR A 39 2.17 7.10 -9.06
C THR A 39 1.53 6.92 -7.69
N ILE A 40 1.76 7.90 -6.80
CA ILE A 40 1.07 8.02 -5.52
C ILE A 40 0.01 9.12 -5.63
N TYR A 41 -1.20 8.78 -5.22
CA TYR A 41 -2.36 9.66 -5.23
C TYR A 41 -2.83 9.99 -3.81
N ALA A 42 -3.14 11.25 -3.54
CA ALA A 42 -3.95 11.62 -2.38
C ALA A 42 -5.44 11.41 -2.71
N ALA A 43 -6.14 10.64 -1.87
CA ALA A 43 -7.58 10.50 -1.93
C ALA A 43 -8.29 11.84 -1.64
N THR A 44 -9.54 11.98 -2.10
CA THR A 44 -10.35 13.17 -1.80
C THR A 44 -10.71 13.24 -0.31
N ASP A 45 -11.00 14.43 0.21
CA ASP A 45 -11.42 14.62 1.60
C ASP A 45 -12.61 13.73 2.00
N ALA A 46 -13.54 13.49 1.07
CA ALA A 46 -14.71 12.66 1.30
C ALA A 46 -14.37 11.16 1.42
N GLU A 47 -13.44 10.67 0.60
CA GLU A 47 -12.95 9.30 0.67
C GLU A 47 -12.12 9.07 1.93
N ARG A 48 -11.25 10.03 2.27
CA ARG A 48 -10.44 10.01 3.49
C ARG A 48 -11.27 9.93 4.76
N ALA A 49 -12.40 10.62 4.80
CA ALA A 49 -13.33 10.57 5.94
C ALA A 49 -13.93 9.17 6.17
N ASN A 50 -13.93 8.31 5.16
CA ASN A 50 -14.45 6.95 5.20
C ASN A 50 -13.35 5.91 4.95
N TRP A 51 -12.08 6.25 5.24
CA TRP A 51 -10.96 5.35 5.01
C TRP A 51 -11.07 4.11 5.91
N LEU A 52 -11.08 2.93 5.29
CA LEU A 52 -11.18 1.65 5.99
C LEU A 52 -9.84 0.88 6.04
N GLY A 53 -8.76 1.49 5.56
CA GLY A 53 -7.45 0.85 5.49
C GLY A 53 -7.20 0.17 4.15
N TRP A 54 -6.41 -0.91 4.19
CA TRP A 54 -6.06 -1.72 3.02
C TRP A 54 -7.32 -2.23 2.31
N GLY A 55 -7.56 -1.67 1.12
CA GLY A 55 -8.60 -2.09 0.20
C GLY A 55 -8.09 -2.09 -1.24
N SER A 56 -8.89 -2.63 -2.15
CA SER A 56 -8.61 -2.60 -3.58
C SER A 56 -9.54 -1.59 -4.25
N TYR A 57 -8.96 -0.75 -5.10
CA TYR A 57 -9.73 0.06 -6.04
C TYR A 57 -9.62 -0.57 -7.43
N ASP A 58 -10.70 -0.51 -8.20
CA ASP A 58 -10.71 -1.08 -9.56
C ASP A 58 -10.04 -0.16 -10.59
N SER A 59 -9.90 1.13 -10.29
CA SER A 59 -9.25 2.12 -11.15
C SER A 59 -8.88 3.39 -10.38
N ILE A 60 -8.06 4.24 -11.01
CA ILE A 60 -7.70 5.57 -10.50
C ILE A 60 -8.96 6.44 -10.33
N GLY A 61 -9.10 7.08 -9.17
CA GLY A 61 -10.22 7.98 -8.87
C GLY A 61 -10.15 9.30 -9.65
N GLU A 62 -11.30 9.76 -10.15
CA GLU A 62 -11.39 10.93 -11.06
C GLU A 62 -10.81 12.24 -10.49
N ASN A 63 -10.82 12.40 -9.16
CA ASN A 63 -10.42 13.64 -8.49
C ASN A 63 -9.25 13.44 -7.52
N TRP A 64 -8.54 12.33 -7.66
CA TRP A 64 -7.32 12.12 -6.90
C TRP A 64 -6.22 13.03 -7.41
N ARG A 65 -5.34 13.41 -6.49
CA ARG A 65 -4.22 14.31 -6.78
C ARG A 65 -2.93 13.52 -6.77
N ASP A 66 -2.16 13.61 -7.85
CA ASP A 66 -0.78 13.11 -7.89
C ASP A 66 0.06 13.88 -6.85
N ILE A 67 0.77 13.14 -6.01
CA ILE A 67 1.62 13.67 -4.93
C ILE A 67 3.03 13.09 -4.94
N GLY A 68 3.40 12.25 -5.91
CA GLY A 68 4.70 11.61 -5.93
C GLY A 68 4.71 10.21 -6.54
N GLN A 69 5.77 9.45 -6.24
CA GLN A 69 6.07 8.15 -6.84
C GLN A 69 6.46 7.11 -5.78
N ILE A 70 6.22 5.85 -6.08
CA ILE A 70 6.60 4.72 -5.22
C ILE A 70 8.05 4.36 -5.50
N GLU A 71 8.94 4.57 -4.53
CA GLU A 71 10.35 4.21 -4.65
C GLU A 71 10.58 2.72 -4.36
N ASP A 72 9.97 2.19 -3.30
CA ASP A 72 10.14 0.79 -2.90
C ASP A 72 8.92 0.21 -2.17
N VAL A 73 8.86 -1.11 -2.08
CA VAL A 73 7.89 -1.86 -1.27
C VAL A 73 8.58 -2.42 -0.03
N VAL A 74 7.97 -2.23 1.14
CA VAL A 74 8.50 -2.74 2.40
C VAL A 74 7.80 -4.04 2.74
N LEU A 75 8.59 -5.10 2.96
CA LEU A 75 8.09 -6.43 3.35
C LEU A 75 8.48 -6.75 4.80
N GLY A 76 7.58 -7.42 5.51
CA GLY A 76 7.89 -8.07 6.79
C GLY A 76 8.75 -9.31 6.60
N GLU A 77 9.32 -9.83 7.69
CA GLU A 77 10.12 -11.07 7.66
C GLU A 77 9.28 -12.30 7.25
N ASP A 78 7.96 -12.22 7.35
CA ASP A 78 7.00 -13.21 6.88
C ASP A 78 6.70 -13.09 5.37
N GLY A 79 7.27 -12.10 4.69
CA GLY A 79 7.11 -11.83 3.27
C GLY A 79 5.84 -11.05 2.92
N GLN A 80 5.06 -10.59 3.91
CA GLN A 80 3.88 -9.76 3.65
C GLN A 80 4.28 -8.31 3.44
N MET A 81 3.61 -7.61 2.53
CA MET A 81 3.79 -6.16 2.39
C MET A 81 3.31 -5.47 3.66
N VAL A 82 4.14 -4.57 4.20
CA VAL A 82 3.83 -3.76 5.40
C VAL A 82 3.76 -2.27 5.11
N GLY A 83 4.17 -1.86 3.91
CA GLY A 83 4.09 -0.48 3.46
C GLY A 83 4.83 -0.24 2.16
N VAL A 84 4.92 1.04 1.79
CA VAL A 84 5.68 1.53 0.64
C VAL A 84 6.59 2.67 1.07
N VAL A 85 7.71 2.84 0.38
CA VAL A 85 8.52 4.05 0.44
C VAL A 85 8.03 5.00 -0.65
N ALA A 86 7.54 6.15 -0.24
CA ALA A 86 7.03 7.20 -1.11
C ALA A 86 8.10 8.27 -1.30
N GLU A 87 8.42 8.57 -2.55
CA GLU A 87 9.09 9.80 -2.95
C GLU A 87 8.03 10.90 -3.08
N VAL A 88 8.13 11.95 -2.25
CA VAL A 88 7.13 13.01 -2.16
C VAL A 88 7.79 14.37 -2.38
N GLY A 89 7.14 15.18 -3.22
CA GLY A 89 7.53 16.57 -3.45
C GLY A 89 8.74 16.73 -4.38
N GLY A 90 9.40 17.89 -4.25
CA GLY A 90 10.56 18.30 -5.04
C GLY A 90 10.26 18.85 -6.44
N PHE A 91 11.30 19.36 -7.10
CA PHE A 91 11.20 19.93 -8.46
C PHE A 91 12.28 19.31 -9.33
N LEU A 92 11.90 18.41 -10.24
CA LEU A 92 12.81 17.69 -11.16
C LEU A 92 13.81 16.78 -10.43
N ASP A 93 13.33 15.95 -9.51
CA ASP A 93 14.13 15.04 -8.68
C ASP A 93 15.18 15.76 -7.82
N ILE A 94 14.82 16.97 -7.38
CA ILE A 94 15.65 17.80 -6.51
C ILE A 94 14.83 18.16 -5.29
N ALA A 95 15.41 17.82 -4.13
CA ALA A 95 14.84 18.02 -2.81
C ALA A 95 13.57 17.19 -2.56
N ASP A 96 13.44 16.05 -3.24
CA ASP A 96 12.40 15.07 -2.92
C ASP A 96 12.74 14.42 -1.58
N LYS A 97 11.69 13.94 -0.93
CA LYS A 97 11.77 13.31 0.37
C LYS A 97 11.20 11.90 0.29
N HIS A 98 11.97 10.93 0.77
CA HIS A 98 11.48 9.58 0.94
C HIS A 98 10.83 9.43 2.31
N VAL A 99 9.62 8.86 2.36
CA VAL A 99 8.90 8.55 3.59
C VAL A 99 8.25 7.18 3.51
N MET A 100 8.27 6.42 4.60
CA MET A 100 7.55 5.15 4.67
C MET A 100 6.07 5.39 5.00
N ILE A 101 5.17 4.86 4.16
CA ILE A 101 3.73 4.85 4.41
C ILE A 101 3.30 3.44 4.79
N SER A 102 2.58 3.31 5.91
CA SER A 102 2.04 2.03 6.39
C SER A 102 0.99 1.46 5.43
N LEU A 103 0.90 0.13 5.38
CA LEU A 103 -0.14 -0.61 4.67
C LEU A 103 -1.57 -0.13 4.98
N ASP A 104 -1.82 0.28 6.23
CA ASP A 104 -3.11 0.77 6.69
C ASP A 104 -3.50 2.12 6.06
N ASP A 105 -2.54 2.85 5.51
CA ASP A 105 -2.72 4.19 4.96
C ASP A 105 -2.63 4.21 3.43
N VAL A 106 -2.52 3.04 2.79
CA VAL A 106 -2.41 2.89 1.34
C VAL A 106 -3.40 1.87 0.80
N SER A 107 -3.71 1.99 -0.48
CA SER A 107 -4.45 0.98 -1.25
C SER A 107 -3.86 0.91 -2.65
N LEU A 108 -3.66 -0.32 -3.14
CA LEU A 108 -3.17 -0.58 -4.49
C LEU A 108 -4.31 -0.38 -5.50
N VAL A 109 -3.96 0.20 -6.64
CA VAL A 109 -4.91 0.57 -7.70
C VAL A 109 -4.31 0.21 -9.05
N PRO A 110 -4.99 -0.59 -9.88
CA PRO A 110 -4.57 -0.82 -11.26
C PRO A 110 -4.50 0.51 -12.03
N ALA A 111 -3.35 0.80 -12.63
CA ALA A 111 -3.12 1.98 -13.45
C ALA A 111 -3.13 1.63 -14.95
N ASP A 112 -2.49 0.52 -15.33
CA ASP A 112 -2.49 -0.06 -16.68
C ASP A 112 -2.37 -1.60 -16.59
N ASP A 113 -2.32 -2.31 -17.73
CA ASP A 113 -2.33 -3.78 -17.83
C ASP A 113 -1.29 -4.49 -16.94
N GLU A 114 -0.16 -3.85 -16.62
CA GLU A 114 0.92 -4.40 -15.79
C GLU A 114 1.50 -3.39 -14.78
N GLU A 115 0.79 -2.29 -14.48
CA GLU A 115 1.30 -1.23 -13.59
C GLU A 115 0.26 -0.86 -12.52
N TYR A 116 0.74 -0.66 -11.29
CA TYR A 116 -0.04 -0.31 -10.13
C TYR A 116 0.36 1.07 -9.61
N ALA A 117 -0.65 1.86 -9.28
CA ALA A 117 -0.54 3.06 -8.47
C ALA A 117 -0.91 2.76 -7.01
N VAL A 118 -0.60 3.70 -6.13
CA VAL A 118 -1.08 3.71 -4.75
C VAL A 118 -1.96 4.94 -4.52
N VAL A 119 -3.08 4.76 -3.83
CA VAL A 119 -3.81 5.86 -3.22
C VAL A 119 -3.61 5.85 -1.72
N THR A 120 -3.42 7.02 -1.11
CA THR A 120 -3.24 7.18 0.33
C THR A 120 -4.29 8.10 0.96
N ASN A 121 -4.56 7.87 2.25
CA ASN A 121 -5.35 8.76 3.09
C ASN A 121 -4.59 9.98 3.61
N LYS A 122 -3.32 10.16 3.24
CA LYS A 122 -2.47 11.29 3.66
C LYS A 122 -2.44 12.39 2.60
N THR A 123 -2.25 13.64 3.03
CA THR A 123 -1.91 14.73 2.10
C THR A 123 -0.40 14.73 1.84
N GLU A 124 0.01 15.39 0.76
CA GLU A 124 1.43 15.68 0.51
C GLU A 124 2.08 16.43 1.68
N GLU A 125 1.40 17.40 2.28
CA GLU A 125 1.94 18.16 3.42
C GLU A 125 2.14 17.30 4.68
N GLU A 126 1.25 16.32 4.90
CA GLU A 126 1.39 15.36 5.98
C GLU A 126 2.60 14.45 5.73
N LEU A 127 2.77 13.96 4.50
CA LEU A 127 3.92 13.16 4.09
C LEU A 127 5.23 13.95 4.19
N ASP A 128 5.26 15.19 3.70
CA ASP A 128 6.44 16.07 3.82
C ASP A 128 6.79 16.38 5.29
N SER A 129 5.83 16.30 6.20
CA SER A 129 6.08 16.47 7.64
C SER A 129 6.54 15.20 8.36
N MET A 130 6.47 14.02 7.73
CA MET A 130 6.87 12.74 8.34
C MET A 130 8.39 12.62 8.50
N GLN A 131 8.84 11.62 9.26
CA GLN A 131 10.25 11.30 9.31
C GLN A 131 10.72 10.79 7.94
N GLY A 132 11.79 11.38 7.41
CA GLY A 132 12.41 10.89 6.19
C GLY A 132 13.05 9.52 6.42
N VAL A 133 12.98 8.67 5.40
CA VAL A 133 13.72 7.41 5.35
C VAL A 133 14.89 7.54 4.38
N ASP A 134 16.05 7.04 4.76
CA ASP A 134 17.25 6.98 3.91
C ASP A 134 17.93 5.62 4.11
N GLU A 135 19.06 5.38 3.44
CA GLU A 135 19.79 4.11 3.56
C GLU A 135 20.13 3.74 5.03
N GLY A 136 20.37 4.73 5.89
CA GLY A 136 20.69 4.53 7.30
C GLY A 136 19.48 4.39 8.22
N TYR A 137 18.25 4.51 7.69
CA TYR A 137 17.02 4.33 8.47
C TYR A 137 16.85 2.89 8.97
N TRP A 138 17.43 1.92 8.27
CA TRP A 138 17.24 0.48 8.49
C TRP A 138 18.37 -0.19 9.29
N ASP A 139 19.41 0.56 9.66
CA ASP A 139 20.60 0.09 10.39
C ASP A 139 20.42 -0.01 11.92
#